data_AF-A0A532TPK0-F1
#
_entry.id   AF-A0A532TPK0-F1
#
_cell.length_a   1.000
_cell.length_b   1.000
_cell.length_c   1.000
_cell.angle_alpha   90.00
_cell.angle_beta   90.00
_cell.angle_gamma   90.00
#
_symmetry.space_group_name_H-M   'P 1'
#
loop_
_entity.id
_entity.type
_entity.pdbx_description
1 polymer ?
#
loop_
_entity_poly.entity_id
_entity_poly.type
_entity_poly.pdbx_seq_one_letter_code
_entity_poly.pdbx_strand_id
1 'polypeptide(L)' 'MDLTEEKRIVNEILKDRALSYSIELLDVEGDKYTMRNTFGSTIIYKKKGNKYFLEDELD' A
#
# COMPACT_ATOMS: atom_id res chain seq x y z
N MET A 1 -4.85 -13.41 -7.53
CA MET A 1 -5.34 -12.32 -6.67
C MET A 1 -6.58 -11.76 -7.32
N ASP A 2 -7.64 -11.55 -6.54
CA ASP A 2 -8.86 -10.92 -7.03
C ASP A 2 -8.61 -9.43 -7.25
N LEU A 3 -8.73 -8.97 -8.50
CA LEU A 3 -8.55 -7.55 -8.90
C LEU A 3 -9.34 -6.55 -8.04
N THR A 4 -10.42 -7.02 -7.43
CA THR A 4 -11.29 -6.25 -6.52
C THR A 4 -10.61 -5.97 -5.18
N GLU A 5 -9.87 -6.92 -4.63
CA GLU A 5 -9.15 -6.75 -3.36
C GLU A 5 -7.97 -5.79 -3.53
N GLU A 6 -7.23 -5.91 -4.64
CA GLU A 6 -6.09 -5.05 -4.94
C GLU A 6 -6.50 -3.57 -5.01
N LYS A 7 -7.55 -3.28 -5.78
CA LYS A 7 -8.11 -1.92 -5.88
C LYS A 7 -8.62 -1.39 -4.55
N ARG A 8 -9.19 -2.26 -3.71
CA ARG A 8 -9.69 -1.88 -2.39
C ARG A 8 -8.53 -1.45 -1.49
N ILE A 9 -7.47 -2.26 -1.41
CA ILE A 9 -6.29 -1.98 -0.59
C ILE A 9 -5.62 -0.67 -1.02
N VAL A 10 -5.40 -0.49 -2.33
CA VAL A 10 -4.83 0.74 -2.90
C VAL A 10 -5.65 1.97 -2.50
N ASN A 11 -6.98 1.89 -2.65
CA ASN A 11 -7.86 3.01 -2.31
C ASN A 11 -7.91 3.28 -0.80
N GLU A 12 -7.83 2.25 0.05
CA GLU A 12 -7.73 2.44 1.49
C GLU A 12 -6.43 3.15 1.88
N ILE A 13 -5.28 2.75 1.33
CA ILE A 13 -3.99 3.39 1.62
C ILE A 13 -3.95 4.83 1.10
N LEU A 14 -4.47 5.08 -0.11
CA LEU A 14 -4.58 6.42 -0.68
C LEU A 14 -5.40 7.36 0.21
N LYS A 15 -6.52 6.85 0.77
CA LYS A 15 -7.39 7.61 1.68
C LYS A 15 -6.78 7.80 3.07
N ASP A 16 -6.16 6.76 3.63
CA ASP A 16 -5.57 6.79 4.98
C ASP A 16 -4.35 7.71 5.05
N ARG A 17 -3.45 7.62 4.06
CA ARG A 17 -2.21 8.42 4.01
C ARG A 17 -2.35 9.74 3.26
N ALA A 18 -3.53 10.03 2.69
CA ALA A 18 -3.80 11.22 1.88
C ALA A 18 -2.72 11.48 0.80
N LEU A 19 -2.30 10.42 0.09
CA LEU A 19 -1.19 10.51 -0.86
C LEU A 19 -1.59 11.40 -2.04
N SER A 20 -0.68 12.31 -2.42
CA SER A 20 -0.86 13.17 -3.61
C SER A 20 -0.53 12.45 -4.92
N TYR A 21 -0.18 11.17 -4.87
CA TYR A 21 0.26 10.37 -6.01
C TYR A 21 -0.47 9.03 -6.03
N SER A 22 -0.61 8.47 -7.24
CA SER A 22 -1.18 7.13 -7.40
C SER A 22 -0.15 6.07 -7.00
N ILE A 23 -0.66 4.94 -6.51
CA ILE A 23 0.11 3.76 -6.21
C ILE A 23 -0.53 2.54 -6.87
N GLU A 24 0.30 1.58 -7.28
CA GLU A 24 -0.09 0.30 -7.85
C GLU A 24 0.40 -0.81 -6.94
N LEU A 25 -0.47 -1.77 -6.63
CA LEU A 25 -0.08 -2.95 -5.87
C LEU A 25 0.73 -3.88 -6.77
N LEU A 26 1.93 -4.21 -6.34
CA LEU A 26 2.82 -5.15 -7.03
C LEU A 26 2.75 -6.54 -6.42
N ASP A 27 2.75 -6.62 -5.08
CA ASP A 27 2.79 -7.89 -4.36
C ASP A 27 2.13 -7.77 -2.97
N VAL A 28 1.62 -8.89 -2.46
CA VAL A 28 1.00 -9.00 -1.14
C VAL A 28 1.57 -10.19 -0.39
N GLU A 29 2.28 -9.91 0.69
CA GLU A 29 2.86 -10.91 1.58
C GLU A 29 2.19 -10.82 2.96
N GLY A 30 1.01 -11.44 3.08
CA GLY A 30 0.22 -11.44 4.32
C GLY A 30 -0.24 -10.04 4.70
N ASP A 31 0.42 -9.44 5.70
CA ASP A 31 0.16 -8.07 6.16
C ASP A 31 1.05 -7.01 5.47
N LYS A 32 1.93 -7.41 4.55
CA LYS A 32 2.78 -6.51 3.76
C LYS A 32 2.22 -6.35 2.35
N TYR A 33 2.25 -5.11 1.87
CA TYR A 33 1.75 -4.69 0.57
C TYR A 33 2.85 -3.92 -0.12
N THR A 34 3.46 -4.54 -1.11
CA THR A 34 4.47 -3.92 -1.95
C THR A 34 3.76 -3.11 -3.01
N MET A 35 3.96 -1.80 -2.98
CA MET A 35 3.31 -0.83 -3.86
C MET A 35 4.36 -0.13 -4.72
N ARG A 36 4.01 0.24 -5.94
CA ARG A 36 4.79 1.13 -6.79
C ARG A 36 4.11 2.48 -6.88
N ASN A 37 4.83 3.56 -6.65
CA ASN A 37 4.29 4.90 -6.90
C ASN A 37 4.46 5.30 -8.38
N THR A 38 3.78 6.37 -8.79
CA THR A 38 3.93 6.95 -10.14
C THR A 38 5.34 7.47 -10.45
N PHE A 39 6.17 7.68 -9.43
CA PHE A 39 7.58 8.08 -9.59
C PHE A 39 8.49 6.89 -9.91
N GLY A 40 7.96 5.67 -9.93
CA GLY A 40 8.71 4.44 -10.18
C GLY A 40 9.41 3.86 -8.96
N SER A 41 9.27 4.47 -7.79
CA SER A 41 9.77 3.95 -6.52
C SER A 41 8.85 2.87 -5.96
N THR A 42 9.45 1.86 -5.35
CA THR A 42 8.74 0.80 -4.63
C THR A 42 8.64 1.17 -3.15
N ILE A 43 7.46 1.02 -2.58
CA ILE A 43 7.10 1.39 -1.21
C ILE A 43 6.42 0.19 -0.59
N ILE A 44 6.85 -0.22 0.61
CA ILE A 44 6.24 -1.34 1.34
C ILE A 44 5.34 -0.78 2.44
N TYR A 45 4.05 -1.08 2.34
CA TYR A 45 3.08 -0.78 3.39
C TYR A 45 2.81 -2.03 4.21
N LYS A 46 2.72 -1.87 5.53
CA LYS A 46 2.35 -2.92 6.47
C LYS A 46 1.04 -2.56 7.14
N LYS A 47 0.05 -3.45 7.06
CA LYS A 47 -1.21 -3.28 7.78
C LYS A 47 -1.01 -3.69 9.23
N LYS A 48 -1.40 -2.81 10.15
CA LYS A 48 -1.37 -3.08 11.59
C LYS A 48 -2.69 -2.63 12.19
N GLY A 49 -3.59 -3.60 12.39
CA GLY A 49 -4.97 -3.32 12.78
C GLY A 49 -5.75 -2.67 11.63
N ASN A 50 -6.18 -1.42 11.82
CA ASN A 50 -7.02 -0.66 10.88
C ASN A 50 -6.28 0.48 10.16
N LYS A 51 -4.94 0.50 10.23
CA LYS A 51 -4.09 1.52 9.62
C LYS A 51 -2.96 0.90 8.83
N TYR A 52 -2.42 1.67 7.88
CA TYR A 52 -1.31 1.28 7.03
C TYR A 52 -0.08 2.11 7.38
N PHE A 53 1.02 1.42 7.66
CA PHE A 53 2.30 2.02 8.03
C PHE A 53 3.31 1.74 6.94
N LEU A 54 4.25 2.65 6.70
CA LEU A 54 5.43 2.32 5.90
C LEU A 54 6.32 1.37 6.69
N GLU A 55 6.92 0.41 6.02
CA GLU A 55 7.92 -0.46 6.65
C GLU A 55 9.08 0.37 7.24
N ASP A 56 9.47 1.45 6.55
CA ASP A 56 10.49 2.41 6.95
C ASP A 56 10.15 3.17 8.25
N GLU A 57 8.87 3.34 8.59
CA GLU A 57 8.45 4.02 9.83
C GLU A 57 8.36 3.07 11.05
N LEU A 58 8.58 1.78 10.84
CA LEU A 58 8.55 0.75 11.89
C LEU A 58 9.95 0.30 12.34
N ASP A 59 11.01 0.82 11.73
CA ASP A 59 12.42 0.60 12.10
C ASP A 59 12.88 1.55 13.20
#